data_AF-A0ABD0S117-F1
#
_entry.id   AF-A0ABD0S117-F1
#
_cell.length_a   1.000
_cell.length_b   1.000
_cell.length_c   1.000
_cell.angle_alpha   90.00
_cell.angle_beta   90.00
_cell.angle_gamma   90.00
#
_symmetry.space_group_name_H-M   'P 1'
#
loop_
_entity.id
_entity.type
_entity.pdbx_description
1 polymer ?
#
loop_
_entity_poly.entity_id
_entity_poly.type
_entity_poly.pdbx_seq_one_letter_code
_entity_poly.pdbx_strand_id
1 'polypeptide(L)' 'EGLRTLCVAYKKLTHEEYEETCRLLNSAKLALQERDKKLAEAYDVIEKDFILLGATA' A
#
# COMPACT_ATOMS: atom_id res chain seq x y z
N GLU A 1 16.61 22.26 -14.52
CA GLU A 1 16.75 21.48 -13.27
C GLU A 1 16.33 20.04 -13.55
N GLY A 2 17.29 19.12 -13.66
CA GLY A 2 17.04 17.70 -13.96
C GLY A 2 16.79 16.87 -12.70
N LEU A 3 16.03 17.45 -11.76
CA LEU A 3 15.78 16.87 -10.44
C LEU A 3 14.76 15.74 -10.52
N ARG A 4 14.90 14.74 -9.64
CA ARG A 4 13.99 13.58 -9.58
C ARG A 4 13.00 13.79 -8.45
N THR A 5 11.75 13.99 -8.81
CA THR A 5 10.68 14.26 -7.84
C THR A 5 10.04 12.98 -7.34
N LEU A 6 9.73 12.90 -6.04
CA LEU A 6 8.90 11.87 -5.43
C LEU A 6 7.77 12.50 -4.62
N CYS A 7 6.55 11.99 -4.79
CA CYS A 7 5.39 12.39 -4.00
C CYS A 7 5.28 11.54 -2.73
N VAL A 8 4.84 12.15 -1.63
CA VAL A 8 4.52 11.49 -0.37
C VAL A 8 3.06 11.73 -0.06
N ALA A 9 2.31 10.66 0.22
CA ALA A 9 0.91 10.69 0.60
C ALA A 9 0.67 9.70 1.74
N TYR A 10 -0.39 9.91 2.53
CA TYR A 10 -0.70 9.05 3.66
C TYR A 10 -2.20 8.80 3.79
N LYS A 11 -2.55 7.69 4.44
CA LYS A 11 -3.92 7.39 4.88
C LYS A 11 -3.88 7.03 6.36
N LYS A 12 -4.78 7.62 7.16
CA LYS A 12 -4.99 7.18 8.54
C LYS A 12 -5.89 5.95 8.50
N LEU A 13 -5.43 4.87 9.10
CA LEU A 13 -6.23 3.67 9.29
C LEU A 13 -6.75 3.65 10.72
N THR A 14 -8.00 3.24 10.87
CA THR A 14 -8.52 2.75 12.15
C THR A 14 -7.80 1.45 12.52
N HIS A 15 -7.95 1.05 13.79
CA HIS A 15 -7.35 -0.20 14.26
C HIS A 15 -7.87 -1.42 13.47
N GLU A 16 -9.18 -1.46 13.22
CA GLU A 16 -9.83 -2.54 12.46
C GLU A 16 -9.33 -2.60 11.00
N GLU A 17 -9.27 -1.46 10.31
CA GLU A 17 -8.74 -1.41 8.93
C GLU A 17 -7.27 -1.83 8.86
N TYR A 18 -6.48 -1.47 9.87
CA TYR A 18 -5.08 -1.90 9.98
C TYR A 18 -4.99 -3.42 10.16
N GLU A 19 -5.79 -4.01 11.05
CA GLU A 19 -5.81 -5.46 11.25
C GLU A 19 -6.25 -6.22 10.00
N GLU A 20 -7.28 -5.73 9.28
CA GLU A 20 -7.71 -6.29 8.00
C GLU A 20 -6.59 -6.22 6.95
N THR A 21 -5.94 -5.05 6.84
CA THR A 21 -4.79 -4.83 5.96
C THR A 21 -3.66 -5.81 6.25
N CYS A 22 -3.31 -6.01 7.54
CA CYS A 22 -2.31 -6.97 7.95
C CYS A 22 -2.70 -8.41 7.59
N ARG A 23 -3.96 -8.80 7.81
CA ARG A 23 -4.47 -10.14 7.48
C ARG A 23 -4.42 -10.41 5.98
N LEU A 24 -4.84 -9.44 5.16
CA LEU A 24 -4.81 -9.53 3.70
C LEU A 24 -3.37 -9.69 3.18
N LEU A 25 -2.48 -8.79 3.61
CA LEU A 25 -1.07 -8.84 3.19
C LEU A 25 -0.39 -10.12 3.67
N ASN A 26 -0.64 -10.58 4.90
CA ASN A 26 -0.01 -11.80 5.40
C ASN A 26 -0.47 -13.02 4.60
N SER A 27 -1.77 -13.11 4.29
CA SER A 27 -2.32 -14.19 3.46
C SER A 27 -1.71 -14.18 2.05
N ALA A 28 -1.56 -13.00 1.44
CA ALA A 28 -0.89 -12.85 0.15
C ALA A 28 0.59 -13.26 0.21
N LYS A 29 1.33 -12.82 1.24
CA LYS A 29 2.76 -13.16 1.45
C LYS A 29 3.01 -14.67 1.60
N LEU A 30 2.10 -15.36 2.28
CA LEU A 30 2.19 -16.79 2.56
C LEU A 30 1.61 -17.67 1.43
N ALA A 31 1.06 -17.07 0.38
CA ALA A 31 0.50 -17.83 -0.73
C ALA A 31 1.59 -18.65 -1.45
N LEU A 32 1.38 -19.96 -1.56
CA LEU A 32 2.29 -20.87 -2.27
C LEU A 32 2.22 -20.71 -3.79
N GLN A 33 1.11 -20.17 -4.30
CA GLN A 33 0.84 -19.97 -5.73
C GLN A 33 0.36 -18.55 -5.99
N GLU A 34 0.79 -18.00 -7.13
CA GLU A 34 0.46 -16.64 -7.59
C GLU A 34 0.74 -15.56 -6.55
N ARG A 35 1.79 -15.74 -5.73
CA ARG A 35 2.12 -14.85 -4.62
C ARG A 35 2.25 -13.39 -5.04
N ASP A 36 2.99 -13.13 -6.11
CA ASP A 36 3.27 -11.77 -6.56
C ASP A 36 2.01 -11.07 -7.08
N LYS A 37 1.11 -11.82 -7.74
CA LYS A 37 -0.20 -11.33 -8.16
C LYS A 37 -1.10 -11.03 -6.98
N LYS A 38 -1.19 -11.93 -6.00
CA LYS A 38 -1.98 -11.72 -4.77
C LYS A 38 -1.47 -10.54 -3.94
N LEU A 39 -0.15 -10.35 -3.92
CA LEU A 39 0.46 -9.18 -3.30
C LEU A 39 0.08 -7.90 -4.03
N ALA A 40 0.18 -7.87 -5.36
CA ALA A 40 -0.24 -6.72 -6.15
C ALA A 40 -1.72 -6.38 -5.92
N GLU A 41 -2.61 -7.38 -5.96
CA GLU A 41 -4.04 -7.21 -5.67
C GLU A 41 -4.29 -6.68 -4.25
N ALA A 42 -3.53 -7.16 -3.25
CA ALA A 42 -3.63 -6.67 -1.89
C ALA A 42 -3.20 -5.19 -1.78
N TYR A 43 -2.05 -4.83 -2.37
CA TYR A 43 -1.57 -3.45 -2.38
C TYR A 43 -2.53 -2.52 -3.13
N ASP A 44 -3.09 -2.95 -4.26
CA ASP A 44 -4.09 -2.17 -5.00
C ASP A 44 -5.29 -1.81 -4.13
N VAL A 45 -5.75 -2.71 -3.26
CA VAL A 45 -6.85 -2.45 -2.32
C VAL A 45 -6.43 -1.49 -1.21
N ILE A 46 -5.22 -1.64 -0.68
CA ILE A 46 -4.72 -0.89 0.48
C ILE A 46 -4.33 0.54 0.08
N GLU A 47 -3.71 0.73 -1.08
CA GLU A 47 -3.15 1.99 -1.57
C GLU A 47 -4.19 2.89 -2.25
N LYS A 48 -5.38 3.00 -1.64
CA LYS A 48 -6.48 3.86 -2.11
C LYS A 48 -6.82 4.95 -1.11
N ASP A 49 -7.28 6.10 -1.62
CA ASP A 49 -7.80 7.24 -0.84
C ASP A 49 -6.76 7.90 0.08
N PHE A 50 -5.54 8.08 -0.44
CA PHE A 50 -4.47 8.76 0.29
C PHE A 50 -4.63 10.27 0.19
N ILE A 51 -4.24 10.96 1.26
CA ILE A 51 -4.12 12.41 1.31
C ILE A 51 -2.68 12.75 0.94
N LEU A 52 -2.50 13.51 -0.15
CA LEU A 52 -1.19 13.99 -0.60
C LEU A 52 -0.60 14.95 0.45
N LEU A 53 0.60 14.63 0.94
CA LEU A 53 1.34 15.45 1.88
C LEU A 53 2.24 16.44 1.15
N GLY A 54 2.82 16.05 0.03
CA GLY A 54 3.70 16.90 -0.79
C GLY A 54 4.63 16.09 -1.68
N ALA A 55 5.70 16.74 -2.15
CA ALA A 55 6.75 16.10 -2.95
C ALA A 55 8.14 16.66 -2.61
N THR A 56 9.17 15.83 -2.78
CA THR A 56 10.59 16.24 -2.70
C THR A 56 11.18 16.29 -4.12
N ALA A 57 12.15 17.17 -4.39
CA ALA A 57 12.81 17.32 -5.69
C ALA A 57 14.33 17.27 -5.54
#